data_AF-A0A934X757-F1
#
_entry.id   AF-A0A934X757-F1
#
_cell.length_a   1.000
_cell.length_b   1.000
_cell.length_c   1.000
_cell.angle_alpha   90.00
_cell.angle_beta   90.00
_cell.angle_gamma   90.00
#
_symmetry.space_group_name_H-M   'P 1'
#
loop_
_entity.id
_entity.type
_entity.pdbx_description
1 polymer ?
#
loop_
_entity_poly.entity_id
_entity_poly.type
_entity_poly.pdbx_seq_one_letter_code
_entity_poly.pdbx_strand_id
1 'polypeptide(L)'
;MSARVLQVHEHTWTPADRAELQIRSLPVDVPRDVEALRIDLDVAADVGSVIDLGAQSPRGYVGWSGGARRQIVISAEWSTPGYLPTHGYAGTWQVLLGLRGACRGHERRYGGESNAGEGWRGCRLWACGPPCATASASPHVAVLRVG
;
A
#
# COMPACT_ATOMS: atom_id res chain seq x y z
N MET A 1 24.34 12.35 12.42
CA MET A 1 22.90 12.46 12.70
C MET A 1 22.42 11.15 13.29
N SER A 2 21.78 11.18 14.45
CA SER A 2 21.22 9.97 15.07
C SER A 2 19.74 9.88 14.68
N ALA A 3 19.31 8.72 14.17
CA ALA A 3 17.90 8.49 13.85
C ALA A 3 17.09 8.39 15.15
N ARG A 4 15.89 8.97 15.16
CA ARG A 4 15.00 9.03 16.32
C ARG A 4 13.61 8.64 15.87
N VAL A 5 13.01 7.63 16.49
CA VAL A 5 11.61 7.32 16.25
C VAL A 5 10.74 8.48 16.76
N LEU A 6 9.99 9.10 15.86
CA LEU A 6 9.00 10.13 16.14
C LEU A 6 7.67 9.52 16.58
N GLN A 7 7.20 8.50 15.85
CA GLN A 7 5.89 7.89 16.09
C GLN A 7 5.87 6.43 15.60
N VAL A 8 4.99 5.63 16.22
CA VAL A 8 4.66 4.27 15.81
C VAL A 8 3.15 4.13 15.68
N HIS A 9 2.69 3.57 14.56
CA HIS A 9 1.29 3.20 14.37
C HIS A 9 1.17 1.70 14.19
N GLU A 10 0.23 1.08 14.91
CA GLU A 10 -0.08 -0.34 14.76
C GLU A 10 -1.56 -0.46 14.43
N HIS A 11 -1.86 -1.09 13.29
CA HIS A 11 -3.22 -1.22 12.80
C HIS A 11 -3.48 -2.63 12.27
N THR A 12 -4.76 -2.99 12.33
CA THR A 12 -5.29 -4.19 11.71
C THR A 12 -6.36 -3.78 10.70
N TRP A 13 -6.21 -4.19 9.45
CA TRP A 13 -7.20 -3.93 8.40
C TRP A 13 -7.65 -5.21 7.72
N THR A 14 -8.90 -5.20 7.28
CA THR A 14 -9.56 -6.29 6.60
C THR A 14 -9.87 -5.92 5.15
N PRO A 15 -10.25 -6.88 4.29
CA PRO A 15 -10.77 -6.59 2.96
C PRO A 15 -12.03 -5.71 2.97
N ALA A 16 -12.84 -5.72 4.03
CA ALA A 16 -13.98 -4.82 4.19
C ALA A 16 -13.51 -3.37 4.40
N ASP A 17 -12.50 -3.15 5.25
CA ASP A 17 -11.88 -1.83 5.43
C ASP A 17 -11.34 -1.27 4.11
N ARG A 18 -10.74 -2.13 3.27
CA ARG A 18 -10.31 -1.75 1.92
C ARG A 18 -11.50 -1.34 1.03
N ALA A 19 -12.60 -2.09 1.09
CA ALA A 19 -13.78 -1.80 0.28
C ALA A 19 -14.45 -0.47 0.67
N GLU A 20 -14.43 -0.13 1.96
CA GLU A 20 -14.91 1.16 2.47
C GLU A 20 -13.98 2.31 2.08
N LEU A 21 -12.68 2.14 2.31
CA LEU A 21 -11.68 3.17 2.00
C LEU A 21 -10.33 2.52 1.70
N GLN A 22 -9.99 2.51 0.40
CA GLN A 22 -8.79 1.85 -0.11
C GLN A 22 -7.49 2.53 0.33
N ILE A 23 -7.48 3.87 0.45
CA ILE A 23 -6.31 4.64 0.87
C ILE A 23 -6.57 5.17 2.27
N ARG A 24 -5.81 4.68 3.25
CA ARG A 24 -5.87 5.12 4.64
C ARG A 24 -4.74 6.12 4.89
N SER A 25 -5.01 7.18 5.65
CA SER A 25 -4.00 8.17 6.06
C SER A 25 -3.72 8.06 7.55
N LEU A 26 -2.43 8.03 7.92
CA LEU A 26 -1.98 8.05 9.30
C LEU A 26 -1.22 9.35 9.58
N PRO A 27 -1.67 10.16 10.56
CA PRO A 27 -1.04 11.44 10.88
C PRO A 27 0.25 11.22 11.67
N VAL A 28 1.31 11.93 11.29
CA VAL A 28 2.59 11.93 11.98
C VAL A 28 3.05 13.36 12.22
N ASP A 29 3.27 13.70 13.49
CA ASP A 29 3.75 15.03 13.84
C ASP A 29 5.27 15.10 13.75
N VAL A 30 5.75 15.90 12.81
CA VAL A 30 7.19 16.06 12.57
C VAL A 30 7.65 17.40 13.15
N PRO A 31 8.61 17.39 14.11
CA PRO A 31 9.12 18.62 14.71
C PRO A 31 10.08 19.37 13.78
N ARG A 32 10.40 20.63 14.13
CA ARG A 32 11.18 21.55 13.29
C ARG A 32 12.65 21.17 13.11
N ASP A 33 13.18 20.34 14.01
CA ASP A 33 14.58 19.87 14.05
C ASP A 33 14.83 18.63 13.18
N VAL A 34 13.81 18.15 12.46
CA VAL A 34 13.94 17.01 11.53
C VAL A 34 14.37 17.51 10.15
N GLU A 35 15.44 16.94 9.63
CA GLU A 35 16.04 17.29 8.33
C GLU A 35 15.82 16.21 7.26
N ALA A 36 15.42 15.01 7.66
CA ALA A 36 15.03 13.92 6.79
C ALA A 36 14.00 13.04 7.50
N LEU A 37 13.05 12.49 6.74
CA LEU A 37 12.02 11.60 7.24
C LEU A 37 12.24 10.20 6.70
N ARG A 38 12.44 9.22 7.57
CA ARG A 38 12.41 7.81 7.24
C ARG A 38 11.09 7.21 7.70
N ILE A 39 10.45 6.44 6.82
CA ILE A 39 9.22 5.70 7.13
C ILE A 39 9.48 4.23 6.85
N ASP A 40 9.34 3.41 7.88
CA ASP A 40 9.43 1.95 7.84
C ASP A 40 8.05 1.34 8.01
N LEU A 41 7.67 0.45 7.09
CA LEU A 41 6.45 -0.33 7.11
C LEU A 41 6.78 -1.80 7.28
N ASP A 42 6.29 -2.37 8.37
CA ASP A 42 6.23 -3.80 8.59
C ASP A 42 4.80 -4.28 8.35
N VAL A 43 4.66 -5.36 7.59
CA VAL A 43 3.37 -5.99 7.27
C VAL A 43 3.51 -7.47 7.56
N ALA A 44 2.53 -8.03 8.28
CA ALA A 44 2.47 -9.45 8.54
C ALA A 44 2.64 -10.25 7.23
N ALA A 45 3.43 -11.33 7.29
CA ALA A 45 3.79 -12.14 6.13
C ALA A 45 2.68 -13.12 5.69
N ASP A 46 1.41 -12.68 5.73
CA ASP A 46 0.30 -13.49 5.26
C ASP A 46 0.12 -13.40 3.74
N VAL A 47 -0.29 -14.53 3.15
CA VAL A 47 -0.41 -14.70 1.70
C VAL A 47 -1.55 -13.82 1.19
N GLY A 48 -1.24 -12.61 0.76
CA GLY A 48 -2.20 -11.68 0.15
C GLY A 48 -2.13 -10.25 0.68
N SER A 49 -1.41 -10.00 1.77
CA SER A 49 -1.19 -8.63 2.25
C SER A 49 -0.21 -7.87 1.39
N VAL A 50 -0.74 -6.99 0.54
CA VAL A 50 0.06 -5.96 -0.11
C VAL A 50 -0.48 -4.61 0.36
N ILE A 51 0.40 -3.85 1.02
CA ILE A 51 0.17 -2.47 1.41
C ILE A 51 1.17 -1.60 0.66
N ASP A 52 0.65 -0.64 -0.11
CA ASP A 52 1.46 0.37 -0.77
C ASP A 52 1.74 1.52 0.21
N LEU A 53 2.94 2.11 0.14
CA LEU A 53 3.31 3.29 0.91
C LEU A 53 3.17 4.57 0.10
N GLY A 54 2.66 5.63 0.70
CA GLY A 54 2.67 6.99 0.17
C GLY A 54 2.90 8.01 1.26
N ALA A 55 3.17 9.24 0.86
CA ALA A 55 3.40 10.34 1.79
C ALA A 55 2.84 11.65 1.27
N GLN A 56 2.27 12.42 2.18
CA GLN A 56 1.82 13.79 1.96
C GLN A 56 2.34 14.66 3.10
N SER A 57 3.02 15.73 2.73
CA SER A 57 3.50 16.76 3.66
C SER A 57 2.40 17.76 4.00
N PRO A 58 2.61 18.64 4.99
CA PRO A 58 1.72 19.80 5.22
C PRO A 58 1.54 20.68 3.97
N ARG A 59 2.46 20.60 3.00
CA ARG A 59 2.44 21.37 1.76
C ARG A 59 1.82 20.64 0.58
N GLY A 60 1.42 19.38 0.75
CA GLY A 60 0.81 18.56 -0.28
C GLY A 60 1.52 17.23 -0.53
N TYR A 61 1.03 16.52 -1.54
CA TYR A 61 1.46 15.18 -1.91
C TYR A 61 2.95 15.13 -2.28
N VAL A 62 3.67 14.16 -1.74
CA VAL A 62 5.13 14.01 -1.93
C VAL A 62 5.46 12.82 -2.81
N GLY A 63 4.72 11.72 -2.72
CA GLY A 63 4.99 10.55 -3.54
C GLY A 63 4.34 9.26 -3.07
N TRP A 64 4.60 8.21 -3.84
CA TRP A 64 4.02 6.89 -3.65
C TRP A 64 4.94 5.78 -4.15
N SER A 65 4.98 4.70 -3.40
CA SER A 65 5.64 3.44 -3.69
C SER A 65 4.61 2.44 -4.22
N GLY A 66 4.77 1.98 -5.45
CA GLY A 66 3.94 0.92 -6.03
C GLY A 66 4.24 -0.46 -5.42
N GLY A 67 3.76 -0.73 -4.20
CA GLY A 67 3.61 -2.05 -3.56
C GLY A 67 4.84 -2.84 -3.17
N ALA A 68 6.04 -2.38 -3.52
CA ALA A 68 7.26 -3.14 -3.30
C ALA A 68 8.14 -2.63 -2.15
N ARG A 69 7.89 -1.42 -1.62
CA ARG A 69 8.81 -0.79 -0.64
C ARG A 69 8.26 -0.92 0.77
N ARG A 70 9.13 -1.38 1.67
CA ARG A 70 8.93 -1.38 3.12
C ARG A 70 9.59 -0.20 3.82
N GLN A 71 10.39 0.56 3.09
CA GLN A 71 11.11 1.69 3.64
C GLN A 71 11.22 2.78 2.58
N ILE A 72 10.99 4.02 3.00
CA ILE A 72 11.25 5.21 2.21
C ILE A 72 12.01 6.23 3.06
N VAL A 73 12.80 7.05 2.40
CA VAL A 73 13.50 8.20 2.97
C VAL A 73 13.21 9.41 2.09
N ILE A 74 12.88 10.52 2.73
CA ILE A 74 12.61 11.82 2.11
C ILE A 74 13.54 12.83 2.78
N SER A 75 14.49 13.38 2.03
CA SER A 75 15.36 14.48 2.44
C SER A 75 15.17 15.70 1.53
N ALA A 76 15.84 16.81 1.86
CA ALA A 76 15.78 18.06 1.11
C ALA A 76 16.53 17.92 -0.23
N GLU A 77 17.62 17.17 -0.22
CA GLU A 77 18.54 16.99 -1.34
C GLU A 77 18.23 15.70 -2.12
N TRP A 78 17.67 14.69 -1.46
CA TRP A 78 17.40 13.40 -2.06
C TRP A 78 16.20 12.70 -1.44
N SER A 79 15.40 12.06 -2.29
CA SER A 79 14.29 11.23 -1.87
C SER A 79 14.33 9.88 -2.56
N THR A 80 13.74 8.87 -1.91
CA THR A 80 13.53 7.56 -2.51
C THR A 80 12.82 7.71 -3.86
N PRO A 81 13.25 7.02 -4.94
CA PRO A 81 12.61 7.14 -6.23
C PRO A 81 11.10 6.88 -6.16
N GLY A 82 10.31 7.82 -6.69
CA GLY A 82 8.86 7.89 -6.53
C GLY A 82 8.38 8.95 -5.52
N TYR A 83 9.31 9.63 -4.83
CA TYR A 83 9.03 10.73 -3.91
C TYR A 83 9.83 11.97 -4.29
N LEU A 84 9.24 13.14 -4.02
CA LEU A 84 9.86 14.43 -4.23
C LEU A 84 10.76 14.80 -3.03
N PRO A 85 11.99 15.31 -3.25
CA PRO A 85 12.74 16.00 -2.21
C PRO A 85 11.93 17.15 -1.63
N THR A 86 11.90 17.27 -0.31
CA THR A 86 11.00 18.20 0.39
C THR A 86 11.76 19.03 1.42
N HIS A 87 11.60 20.35 1.40
CA HIS A 87 12.14 21.24 2.43
C HIS A 87 11.06 21.62 3.45
N GLY A 88 11.44 21.69 4.73
CA GLY A 88 10.57 22.13 5.81
C GLY A 88 9.58 21.03 6.23
N TYR A 89 10.08 20.05 6.98
CA TYR A 89 9.30 18.89 7.44
C TYR A 89 8.33 19.20 8.56
N ALA A 90 8.49 20.35 9.22
CA ALA A 90 7.70 20.68 10.39
C ALA A 90 6.19 20.67 10.10
N GLY A 91 5.44 20.00 10.96
CA GLY A 91 3.98 19.90 10.90
C GLY A 91 3.49 18.47 10.73
N THR A 92 2.18 18.33 10.54
CA THR A 92 1.53 17.03 10.46
C THR A 92 1.61 16.48 9.04
N TRP A 93 2.37 15.40 8.88
CA TRP A 93 2.40 14.60 7.66
C TRP A 93 1.28 13.58 7.67
N GLN A 94 0.88 13.14 6.49
CA GLN A 94 0.00 11.99 6.30
C GLN A 94 0.80 10.89 5.62
N VAL A 95 1.01 9.78 6.32
CA VAL A 95 1.48 8.55 5.70
C VAL A 95 0.28 7.85 5.08
N LEU A 96 0.34 7.65 3.77
CA LEU A 96 -0.74 7.07 3.00
C LEU A 96 -0.49 5.58 2.83
N LEU A 97 -1.51 4.76 3.07
CA LEU A 97 -1.44 3.31 2.99
C LEU A 97 -2.49 2.81 2.03
N GLY A 98 -2.04 2.29 0.89
CA GLY A 98 -2.92 1.69 -0.11
C GLY A 98 -3.17 0.23 0.23
N LEU A 99 -4.38 -0.11 0.65
CA LEU A 99 -4.77 -1.49 0.93
C LEU A 99 -5.00 -2.20 -0.41
N ARG A 100 -4.03 -3.00 -0.88
CA ARG A 100 -4.12 -3.65 -2.20
C ARG A 100 -4.77 -5.02 -2.12
N GLY A 101 -4.33 -5.89 -1.22
CA GLY A 101 -4.94 -7.19 -0.90
C GLY A 101 -5.08 -8.19 -2.07
N ALA A 102 -4.71 -9.45 -1.85
CA ALA A 102 -5.19 -10.57 -2.67
C ALA A 102 -5.98 -11.53 -1.78
N CYS A 103 -7.31 -11.60 -2.00
CA CYS A 103 -8.06 -12.77 -1.60
C CYS A 103 -7.53 -13.96 -2.42
N ARG A 104 -7.07 -15.03 -1.77
CA ARG A 104 -6.73 -16.27 -2.48
C ARG A 104 -8.03 -16.99 -2.86
N GLY A 105 -8.44 -16.80 -4.11
CA GLY A 105 -9.52 -17.52 -4.79
C GLY A 105 -9.48 -17.42 -6.32
N HIS A 106 -8.40 -16.88 -6.89
CA HIS A 106 -8.18 -16.83 -8.34
C HIS A 106 -7.00 -17.72 -8.71
N GLU A 107 -7.27 -18.93 -9.17
CA GLU A 107 -6.34 -19.63 -10.06
C GLU A 107 -6.35 -18.86 -11.38
N ARG A 108 -5.29 -18.09 -11.68
CA ARG A 108 -5.08 -17.61 -13.05
C ARG A 108 -4.50 -18.77 -13.85
N ARG A 109 -5.37 -19.52 -14.52
CA ARG A 109 -4.96 -20.37 -15.65
C ARG A 109 -5.02 -19.52 -16.91
N TYR A 110 -3.85 -19.17 -17.45
CA TYR A 110 -3.74 -18.75 -18.85
C TYR A 110 -3.62 -20.02 -19.69
N GLY A 111 -4.74 -20.49 -20.24
CA GLY A 111 -4.77 -21.52 -21.26
C GLY A 111 -5.24 -20.88 -22.56
N GLY A 112 -4.33 -20.70 -23.51
CA GLY A 112 -4.66 -20.39 -24.88
C GLY A 112 -4.02 -21.45 -25.76
N GLU A 113 -4.83 -22.32 -26.35
CA GLU A 113 -4.41 -23.11 -27.50
C GLU A 113 -4.88 -22.37 -28.75
N SER A 114 -3.92 -21.96 -29.58
CA SER A 114 -4.22 -21.37 -30.87
C SER A 114 -4.53 -22.49 -31.87
N ASN A 115 -5.76 -22.55 -32.37
CA ASN A 115 -5.99 -23.09 -33.70
C ASN A 115 -6.07 -21.93 -34.66
N ALA A 116 -5.07 -21.83 -35.54
CA ALA A 116 -5.15 -21.01 -36.73
C ALA A 116 -6.34 -21.52 -37.57
N GLY A 117 -7.31 -20.65 -37.86
CA GLY A 117 -8.44 -20.96 -38.72
C GLY A 117 -9.73 -20.27 -38.29
N GLU A 118 -9.99 -19.11 -38.89
CA GLU A 118 -11.30 -18.53 -39.19
C GLU A 118 -12.41 -18.47 -38.11
N GLY A 119 -12.82 -17.23 -37.78
CA GLY A 119 -14.21 -16.92 -37.41
C GLY A 119 -14.45 -16.54 -35.95
N TRP A 120 -14.30 -15.26 -35.62
CA TRP A 120 -14.73 -14.71 -34.34
C TRP A 120 -16.27 -14.65 -34.26
N ARG A 121 -16.90 -15.67 -33.68
CA ARG A 121 -18.33 -15.66 -33.30
C ARG A 121 -18.51 -16.28 -31.91
N GLY A 122 -18.73 -15.42 -30.91
CA GLY A 122 -19.43 -15.77 -29.66
C GLY A 122 -18.57 -16.27 -28.49
N CYS A 123 -18.20 -15.35 -27.59
CA CYS A 123 -17.69 -15.72 -26.27
C CYS A 123 -18.88 -16.17 -25.41
N ARG A 124 -18.95 -17.45 -25.06
CA ARG A 124 -19.97 -17.99 -24.13
C ARG A 124 -19.37 -17.93 -22.71
N LEU A 125 -19.65 -16.86 -21.99
CA LEU A 125 -19.38 -16.77 -20.56
C LEU A 125 -20.33 -17.72 -19.83
N TRP A 126 -19.81 -18.70 -19.08
CA TRP A 126 -20.61 -19.43 -18.10
C TRP A 126 -20.64 -18.66 -16.79
N ALA A 127 -21.84 -18.51 -16.22
CA ALA A 127 -22.06 -17.87 -14.93
C ALA A 127 -21.41 -18.68 -13.80
N CYS A 128 -20.75 -17.96 -12.89
CA CYS A 128 -20.21 -18.49 -11.64
C CYS A 128 -21.25 -19.33 -10.89
N GLY A 129 -20.80 -20.45 -10.31
CA GLY A 129 -21.50 -21.15 -9.24
C GLY A 129 -21.72 -20.25 -8.00
N PRO A 130 -22.50 -20.71 -7.01
CA PRO A 130 -23.01 -19.89 -5.93
C PRO A 130 -21.89 -19.22 -5.11
N PRO A 131 -22.15 -18.04 -4.51
CA PRO A 131 -21.15 -17.34 -3.71
C PRO A 131 -20.78 -18.20 -2.49
N CYS A 132 -19.49 -18.50 -2.37
CA CYS A 132 -18.92 -19.11 -1.19
C CYS A 132 -19.06 -18.11 -0.04
N ALA A 133 -20.12 -18.25 0.75
CA ALA A 133 -20.34 -17.48 1.96
C ALA A 133 -19.23 -17.81 2.99
N THR A 134 -18.80 -16.78 3.72
CA THR A 134 -17.94 -16.88 4.93
C THR A 134 -16.53 -17.43 4.73
N ALA A 135 -15.70 -16.74 3.95
CA ALA A 135 -14.28 -16.69 4.27
C ALA A 135 -14.08 -15.62 5.35
N SER A 136 -13.84 -16.04 6.59
CA SER A 136 -13.29 -15.13 7.62
C SER A 136 -12.02 -14.53 7.04
N ALA A 137 -12.08 -13.23 6.73
CA ALA A 137 -10.94 -12.56 6.14
C ALA A 137 -9.89 -12.35 7.23
N SER A 138 -8.71 -12.93 7.04
CA SER A 138 -7.61 -12.76 7.98
C SER A 138 -7.29 -11.27 8.14
N PRO A 139 -7.15 -10.78 9.39
CA PRO A 139 -6.70 -9.43 9.64
C PRO A 139 -5.26 -9.22 9.13
N HIS A 140 -5.02 -8.15 8.39
CA HIS A 140 -3.68 -7.72 7.99
C HIS A 140 -3.15 -6.75 9.04
N VAL A 141 -2.06 -7.10 9.73
CA VAL A 141 -1.40 -6.23 10.71
C VAL A 141 -0.30 -5.43 10.03
N ALA A 142 -0.32 -4.10 10.20
CA ALA A 142 0.73 -3.19 9.75
C ALA A 142 1.29 -2.38 10.92
N VAL A 143 2.61 -2.39 11.06
CA VAL A 143 3.34 -1.56 12.02
C VAL A 143 4.17 -0.54 11.25
N LEU A 144 3.88 0.74 11.45
CA LEU A 144 4.56 1.86 10.82
C LEU A 144 5.46 2.53 11.85
N ARG A 145 6.76 2.67 11.56
CA ARG A 145 7.70 3.45 12.36
C ARG A 145 8.21 4.62 11.54
N VAL A 146 8.23 5.81 12.14
CA VAL A 146 8.73 7.02 11.48
C VAL A 146 9.86 7.60 12.30
N GLY A 147 11.01 7.89 11.70
CA GLY A 147 12.17 8.44 12.40
C GLY A 147 13.34 8.91 11.53
#